data_AF-A0A836WZZ4-F1
#
_entry.id   AF-A0A836WZZ4-F1
#
_cell.length_a   1.000
_cell.length_b   1.000
_cell.length_c   1.000
_cell.angle_alpha   90.00
_cell.angle_beta   90.00
_cell.angle_gamma   90.00
#
_symmetry.space_group_name_H-M   'P 1'
#
loop_
_entity.id
_entity.type
_entity.pdbx_description
1 polymer ?
#
loop_
_entity_poly.entity_id
_entity_poly.type
_entity_poly.pdbx_seq_one_letter_code
_entity_poly.pdbx_strand_id
1 'polypeptide(L)'
;LIVYDRDEPEALETLVNLLQTHIDVAAQQIVIEALVIEVSSKNLNDLGFEWGSSNRGASASFERPGGAGTRQGSFILSPNAFTDFTAFRGAFEAPEEQGDAEVLSSPSVLVLNDRQARIQVGRQIPVSRTTATTSATIKGVEYFPIGIVLNLRPRINRELSEVTMQIETIISSISPESAAKLEASSGDITFSPIVDNRQVETYVRIADGTPFIIGGLLSTDDQQARISLPLFSRIPVLGRLFTRVRVEHERREVIVVLTPHIVPQNPRRFSQLIPKDSDIFDRFDYTLFRNAYRVRDDEVWDLGFIQGSPVLRNVVARIRAHASEDVTLQRQEPFASFLAGRIPGEDVLVRRMLKDIVEKLEYGEQVDLDKVFFFEATDDDNLIDRELNDALVQAIEAGRGLVLTYDARNGPKEGEYFTYPFAAVSDTLVPSDERDRVFFLRGLNPVGAGAEEPLRWTILLADDEDVAHLRNVLILKRLLDLNQLPQTLAAFQPGLQILFPSREDMANRYHLIDSEVAQLFYETSPSQYYPAFERVFNQRVREVEGFLGPGGVR
;
A
#
# COMPACT_ATOMS: atom_id res chain seq x y z
N LEU A 1 -16.35 -44.15 -26.55
CA LEU A 1 -16.21 -45.31 -27.45
C LEU A 1 -16.03 -44.74 -28.86
N ILE A 2 -14.83 -44.85 -29.44
CA ILE A 2 -14.60 -44.44 -30.83
C ILE A 2 -14.78 -45.70 -31.68
N VAL A 3 -15.76 -45.70 -32.58
CA VAL A 3 -15.98 -46.77 -33.54
C VAL A 3 -15.37 -46.31 -34.85
N TYR A 4 -14.43 -47.06 -35.39
CA TYR A 4 -13.78 -46.76 -36.66
C TYR A 4 -13.70 -48.02 -37.51
N ASP A 5 -13.72 -47.85 -38.83
CA ASP A 5 -13.52 -48.94 -39.78
C ASP A 5 -12.03 -49.29 -39.86
N ARG A 6 -11.68 -50.58 -39.73
CA ARG A 6 -10.29 -51.03 -39.82
C ARG A 6 -9.72 -50.89 -41.22
N ASP A 7 -10.57 -50.82 -42.24
CA ASP A 7 -10.16 -50.75 -43.63
C ASP A 7 -9.88 -49.29 -44.09
N GLU A 8 -10.25 -48.28 -43.28
CA GLU A 8 -10.01 -46.85 -43.56
C GLU A 8 -9.22 -46.14 -42.42
N PRO A 9 -7.90 -46.36 -42.32
CA PRO A 9 -7.08 -45.79 -41.24
C PRO A 9 -6.96 -44.26 -41.30
N GLU A 10 -7.10 -43.64 -42.47
CA GLU A 10 -7.00 -42.18 -42.66
C GLU A 10 -8.06 -41.41 -41.86
N ALA A 11 -9.28 -41.96 -41.76
CA ALA A 11 -10.37 -41.37 -41.00
C ALA A 11 -10.07 -41.36 -39.49
N LEU A 12 -9.44 -42.44 -38.99
CA LEU A 12 -9.01 -42.51 -37.60
C LEU A 12 -7.88 -41.52 -37.32
N GLU A 13 -6.87 -41.41 -38.19
CA GLU A 13 -5.78 -40.46 -38.02
C GLU A 13 -6.29 -39.01 -38.00
N THR A 14 -7.21 -38.67 -38.89
CA THR A 14 -7.84 -37.35 -38.94
C THR A 14 -8.58 -37.04 -37.63
N LEU A 15 -9.34 -38.01 -37.12
CA LEU A 15 -10.07 -37.88 -35.85
C LEU A 15 -9.13 -37.74 -34.65
N VAL A 16 -8.08 -38.56 -34.58
CA VAL A 16 -7.08 -38.51 -33.51
C VAL A 16 -6.33 -37.18 -33.53
N ASN A 17 -5.94 -36.70 -34.71
CA ASN A 17 -5.30 -35.39 -34.86
C ASN A 17 -6.24 -34.25 -34.45
N LEU A 18 -7.52 -34.31 -34.81
CA LEU A 18 -8.52 -33.34 -34.36
C LEU A 18 -8.67 -33.36 -32.84
N LEU A 19 -8.76 -34.55 -32.23
CA LEU A 19 -8.86 -34.71 -30.79
C LEU A 19 -7.64 -34.11 -30.08
N GLN A 20 -6.43 -34.46 -30.50
CA GLN A 20 -5.19 -34.00 -29.87
C GLN A 20 -4.93 -32.50 -30.08
N THR A 21 -5.31 -31.94 -31.24
CA THR A 21 -4.98 -30.55 -31.59
C THR A 21 -6.04 -29.55 -31.14
N HIS A 22 -7.32 -29.95 -31.08
CA HIS A 22 -8.43 -29.00 -30.85
C HIS A 22 -9.30 -29.31 -29.64
N ILE A 23 -9.35 -30.56 -29.15
CA ILE A 23 -10.26 -30.97 -28.07
C ILE A 23 -9.51 -31.21 -26.77
N ASP A 24 -8.43 -31.98 -26.80
CA ASP A 24 -7.61 -32.35 -25.64
C ASP A 24 -6.43 -31.38 -25.47
N VAL A 25 -6.75 -30.10 -25.39
CA VAL A 25 -5.80 -29.01 -25.13
C VAL A 25 -5.95 -28.49 -23.71
N ALA A 26 -4.85 -27.98 -23.14
CA ALA A 26 -4.87 -27.42 -21.80
C ALA A 26 -5.87 -26.26 -21.69
N ALA A 27 -6.75 -26.32 -20.68
CA ALA A 27 -7.78 -25.33 -20.47
C ALA A 27 -7.19 -24.02 -19.94
N GLN A 28 -7.51 -22.91 -20.60
CA GLN A 28 -7.01 -21.59 -20.22
C GLN A 28 -7.49 -21.16 -18.84
N GLN A 29 -6.65 -20.41 -18.15
CA GLN A 29 -6.90 -19.90 -16.82
C GLN A 29 -7.08 -18.38 -16.88
N ILE A 30 -7.86 -17.85 -15.95
CA ILE A 30 -8.19 -16.43 -15.87
C ILE A 30 -8.13 -16.06 -14.39
N VAL A 31 -7.36 -15.03 -14.07
CA VAL A 31 -7.40 -14.38 -12.76
C VAL A 31 -8.44 -13.28 -12.84
N ILE A 32 -9.33 -13.21 -11.86
CA ILE A 32 -10.34 -12.17 -11.76
C ILE A 32 -10.14 -11.47 -10.43
N GLU A 33 -9.85 -10.18 -10.51
CA GLU A 33 -9.70 -9.30 -9.37
C GLU A 33 -10.99 -8.51 -9.19
N ALA A 34 -11.43 -8.36 -7.94
CA ALA A 34 -12.61 -7.59 -7.60
C ALA A 34 -12.24 -6.51 -6.58
N LEU A 35 -12.83 -5.32 -6.74
CA LEU A 35 -12.74 -4.21 -5.80
C LEU A 35 -14.16 -3.82 -5.40
N VAL A 36 -14.43 -3.83 -4.10
CA VAL A 36 -15.72 -3.41 -3.54
C VAL A 36 -15.47 -2.23 -2.63
N ILE A 37 -16.14 -1.12 -2.93
CA ILE A 37 -16.10 0.12 -2.17
C ILE A 37 -17.51 0.37 -1.66
N GLU A 38 -17.69 0.45 -0.35
CA GLU A 38 -18.94 0.87 0.28
C GLU A 38 -18.71 2.19 1.00
N VAL A 39 -19.47 3.21 0.62
CA VAL A 39 -19.49 4.53 1.25
C VAL A 39 -20.86 4.71 1.89
N SER A 40 -20.89 5.00 3.18
CA SER A 40 -22.12 5.36 3.88
C SER A 40 -21.96 6.73 4.53
N SER A 41 -22.91 7.63 4.28
CA SER A 41 -23.05 8.88 5.01
C SER A 41 -24.40 8.96 5.70
N LYS A 42 -24.37 9.44 6.94
CA LYS A 42 -25.55 9.65 7.77
C LYS A 42 -25.54 11.07 8.29
N ASN A 43 -26.64 11.79 8.09
CA ASN A 43 -26.86 13.12 8.64
C ASN A 43 -28.20 13.16 9.37
N LEU A 44 -28.16 13.41 10.67
CA LEU A 44 -29.33 13.54 11.53
C LEU A 44 -29.39 14.95 12.10
N ASN A 45 -30.49 15.64 11.79
CA ASN A 45 -30.85 16.92 12.37
C ASN A 45 -32.13 16.76 13.19
N ASP A 46 -32.05 16.95 14.51
CA ASP A 46 -33.22 16.95 15.38
C ASP A 46 -33.30 18.29 16.10
N LEU A 47 -34.30 19.09 15.75
CA LEU A 47 -34.51 20.42 16.32
C LEU A 47 -35.88 20.51 16.95
N GLY A 48 -35.93 20.81 18.25
CA GLY A 48 -37.20 21.08 18.91
C GLY A 48 -37.09 21.47 20.38
N PHE A 49 -38.26 21.72 20.96
CA PHE A 49 -38.42 21.95 22.38
C PHE A 49 -39.28 20.84 22.98
N GLU A 50 -38.82 20.29 24.09
CA GLU A 50 -39.59 19.36 24.91
C GLU A 50 -40.33 20.14 25.99
N TRP A 51 -41.60 19.80 26.18
CA TRP A 51 -42.47 20.47 27.15
C TRP A 51 -43.15 19.41 28.02
N GLY A 52 -42.99 19.56 29.33
CA GLY A 52 -43.65 18.73 30.32
C GLY A 52 -44.36 19.61 31.34
N SER A 53 -45.66 19.40 31.49
CA SER A 53 -46.42 19.94 32.61
C SER A 53 -47.14 18.80 33.31
N SER A 54 -46.82 18.60 34.58
CA SER A 54 -47.47 17.60 35.43
C SER A 54 -48.09 18.30 36.63
N ASN A 55 -49.41 18.27 36.74
CA ASN A 55 -50.10 18.75 37.92
C ASN A 55 -51.21 17.80 38.37
N ARG A 56 -51.72 18.00 39.60
CA ARG A 56 -52.82 17.19 40.17
C ARG A 56 -54.16 17.48 39.48
N GLY A 57 -54.30 17.06 38.23
CA GLY A 57 -55.52 17.19 37.44
C GLY A 57 -55.30 17.45 35.96
N ALA A 58 -54.17 18.01 35.54
CA ALA A 58 -53.80 18.10 34.13
C ALA A 58 -52.35 17.67 33.91
N SER A 59 -52.15 16.86 32.89
CA SER A 59 -50.81 16.53 32.40
C SER A 59 -50.74 16.74 30.90
N ALA A 60 -49.74 17.48 30.46
CA ALA A 60 -49.38 17.66 29.06
C ALA A 60 -47.90 17.32 28.90
N SER A 61 -47.59 16.30 28.09
CA SER A 61 -46.20 15.96 27.78
C SER A 61 -45.98 15.86 26.28
N PHE A 62 -44.82 16.35 25.86
CA PHE A 62 -44.29 16.29 24.51
C PHE A 62 -42.87 15.72 24.58
N GLU A 63 -42.71 14.46 24.19
CA GLU A 63 -41.48 13.68 24.34
C GLU A 63 -40.98 13.15 22.99
N ARG A 64 -39.67 12.89 22.90
CA ARG A 64 -39.00 12.33 21.71
C ARG A 64 -39.62 11.00 21.26
N PRO A 65 -39.87 10.80 19.96
CA PRO A 65 -40.20 9.48 19.42
C PRO A 65 -38.97 8.55 19.51
N GLY A 66 -39.11 7.44 20.24
CA GLY A 66 -38.08 6.39 20.35
C GLY A 66 -37.62 6.03 21.77
N GLY A 67 -38.09 6.73 22.81
CA GLY A 67 -37.87 6.34 24.20
C GLY A 67 -38.76 5.15 24.60
N ALA A 68 -38.27 4.26 25.47
CA ALA A 68 -39.04 3.13 25.97
C ALA A 68 -40.30 3.61 26.72
N GLY A 69 -41.47 3.57 26.05
CA GLY A 69 -42.79 3.89 26.62
C GLY A 69 -43.61 5.00 25.94
N THR A 70 -43.19 5.55 24.79
CA THR A 70 -43.77 6.79 24.25
C THR A 70 -45.23 6.67 23.78
N ARG A 71 -46.16 7.30 24.51
CA ARG A 71 -47.42 7.82 23.95
C ARG A 71 -47.10 9.12 23.20
N GLN A 72 -47.44 9.18 21.91
CA GLN A 72 -47.33 10.41 21.11
C GLN A 72 -48.28 11.47 21.67
N GLY A 73 -47.74 12.50 22.34
CA GLY A 73 -48.46 13.68 22.84
C GLY A 73 -49.68 13.36 23.72
N SER A 74 -49.52 13.33 25.05
CA SER A 74 -50.65 13.09 25.96
C SER A 74 -51.17 14.40 26.54
N PHE A 75 -52.47 14.63 26.40
CA PHE A 75 -53.21 15.69 27.08
C PHE A 75 -54.32 15.04 27.92
N ILE A 76 -54.13 15.01 29.23
CA ILE A 76 -55.14 14.53 30.17
C ILE A 76 -55.67 15.74 30.92
N LEU A 77 -56.98 15.98 30.85
CA LEU A 77 -57.67 17.06 31.53
C LEU A 77 -58.69 16.46 32.51
N SER A 78 -58.50 16.70 33.80
CA SER A 78 -59.45 16.40 34.88
C SER A 78 -60.28 17.66 35.19
N PRO A 79 -61.58 17.53 35.56
CA PRO A 79 -62.45 18.67 35.85
C PRO A 79 -61.94 19.66 36.92
N ASN A 80 -60.96 19.26 37.74
CA ASN A 80 -60.40 20.07 38.83
C ASN A 80 -59.03 20.71 38.49
N ALA A 81 -58.61 20.72 37.22
CA ALA A 81 -57.23 21.02 36.82
C ALA A 81 -56.77 22.49 36.83
N PHE A 82 -57.67 23.46 37.04
CA PHE A 82 -57.37 24.89 36.81
C PHE A 82 -56.79 25.64 38.01
N THR A 83 -56.49 24.97 39.13
CA THR A 83 -56.11 25.66 40.39
C THR A 83 -54.61 25.85 40.61
N ASP A 84 -53.74 25.19 39.85
CA ASP A 84 -52.29 25.40 39.93
C ASP A 84 -51.66 25.25 38.53
N PHE A 85 -50.73 26.12 38.16
CA PHE A 85 -49.88 26.02 36.95
C PHE A 85 -48.41 26.16 37.35
N THR A 86 -48.00 25.47 38.40
CA THR A 86 -46.73 25.74 39.10
C THR A 86 -45.54 24.89 38.63
N ALA A 87 -45.76 23.91 37.74
CA ALA A 87 -44.69 23.06 37.20
C ALA A 87 -44.75 22.97 35.67
N PHE A 88 -44.01 23.87 35.01
CA PHE A 88 -43.74 23.83 33.57
C PHE A 88 -42.24 23.64 33.36
N ARG A 89 -41.86 22.55 32.68
CA ARG A 89 -40.47 22.25 32.32
C ARG A 89 -40.33 22.32 30.80
N GLY A 90 -39.39 23.14 30.34
CA GLY A 90 -38.99 23.23 28.94
C GLY A 90 -37.53 22.83 28.78
N ALA A 91 -37.21 22.01 27.79
CA ALA A 91 -35.84 21.71 27.38
C ALA A 91 -35.69 22.00 25.88
N PHE A 92 -34.59 22.64 25.50
CA PHE A 92 -34.26 22.89 24.09
C PHE A 92 -33.20 21.89 23.65
N GLU A 93 -33.47 21.21 22.55
CA GLU A 93 -32.54 20.26 21.95
C GLU A 93 -32.35 20.58 20.46
N ALA A 94 -31.08 20.65 20.07
CA ALA A 94 -30.65 20.82 18.68
C ALA A 94 -29.43 19.94 18.37
N PRO A 95 -29.47 18.62 18.62
CA PRO A 95 -28.38 17.75 18.20
C PRO A 95 -28.31 17.65 16.67
N GLU A 96 -27.10 17.80 16.16
CA GLU A 96 -26.69 17.51 14.79
C GLU A 96 -25.65 16.38 14.86
N GLU A 97 -25.90 15.29 14.14
CA GLU A 97 -25.01 14.13 14.07
C GLU A 97 -24.66 13.87 12.61
N GLN A 98 -23.36 13.86 12.31
CA GLN A 98 -22.80 13.53 11.00
C GLN A 98 -21.87 12.33 11.18
N GLY A 99 -22.03 11.32 10.33
CA GLY A 99 -21.21 10.11 10.35
C GLY A 99 -20.93 9.62 8.95
N ASP A 100 -19.65 9.47 8.63
CA ASP A 100 -19.18 8.91 7.37
C ASP A 100 -18.39 7.63 7.66
N ALA A 101 -18.60 6.61 6.83
CA ALA A 101 -17.83 5.37 6.89
C ALA A 101 -17.53 4.86 5.48
N GLU A 102 -16.31 4.35 5.31
CA GLU A 102 -15.83 3.77 4.06
C GLU A 102 -15.29 2.37 4.34
N VAL A 103 -15.71 1.40 3.52
CA VAL A 103 -15.27 0.01 3.59
C VAL A 103 -14.75 -0.43 2.24
N LEU A 104 -13.53 -0.98 2.24
CA LEU A 104 -12.85 -1.46 1.04
C LEU A 104 -12.54 -2.94 1.16
N SER A 105 -12.77 -3.70 0.09
CA SER A 105 -12.39 -5.11 0.00
C SER A 105 -11.91 -5.47 -1.40
N SER A 106 -10.79 -6.21 -1.51
CA SER A 106 -10.14 -6.57 -2.78
C SER A 106 -9.88 -8.07 -2.96
N PRO A 107 -10.92 -8.92 -3.07
CA PRO A 107 -10.72 -10.35 -3.27
C PRO A 107 -10.32 -10.68 -4.72
N SER A 108 -9.58 -11.78 -4.92
CA SER A 108 -9.24 -12.30 -6.24
C SER A 108 -9.42 -13.82 -6.33
N VAL A 109 -9.65 -14.33 -7.54
CA VAL A 109 -9.80 -15.77 -7.79
C VAL A 109 -9.18 -16.18 -9.13
N LEU A 110 -8.55 -17.34 -9.15
CA LEU A 110 -8.08 -18.02 -10.38
C LEU A 110 -9.11 -19.06 -10.80
N VAL A 111 -9.55 -19.02 -12.05
CA VAL A 111 -10.58 -19.91 -12.58
C VAL A 111 -10.25 -20.38 -13.99
N LEU A 112 -10.71 -21.58 -14.34
CA LEU A 112 -10.59 -22.12 -15.70
C LEU A 112 -11.65 -21.51 -16.63
N ASN A 113 -11.32 -21.40 -17.91
CA ASN A 113 -12.24 -20.99 -18.95
C ASN A 113 -13.53 -21.83 -18.92
N ASP A 114 -14.68 -21.17 -19.05
CA ASP A 114 -16.04 -21.74 -18.97
C ASP A 114 -16.43 -22.39 -17.63
N ARG A 115 -15.58 -22.30 -16.59
CA ARG A 115 -15.87 -22.78 -15.23
C ARG A 115 -16.38 -21.67 -14.33
N GLN A 116 -17.29 -22.02 -13.43
CA GLN A 116 -17.80 -21.10 -12.42
C GLN A 116 -16.82 -21.02 -11.25
N ALA A 117 -16.61 -19.81 -10.75
CA ALA A 117 -15.97 -19.53 -9.48
C ALA A 117 -16.90 -18.73 -8.58
N ARG A 118 -16.67 -18.86 -7.27
CA ARG A 118 -17.45 -18.19 -6.23
C ARG A 118 -16.52 -17.60 -5.20
N ILE A 119 -16.64 -16.30 -4.99
CA ILE A 119 -15.97 -15.55 -3.92
C ILE A 119 -17.03 -15.22 -2.88
N GLN A 120 -16.75 -15.46 -1.60
CA GLN A 120 -17.62 -15.05 -0.50
C GLN A 120 -16.76 -14.42 0.60
N VAL A 121 -17.02 -13.16 0.91
CA VAL A 121 -16.35 -12.38 1.95
C VAL A 121 -17.41 -11.85 2.90
N GLY A 122 -17.31 -12.14 4.19
CA GLY A 122 -18.29 -11.66 5.15
C GLY A 122 -18.34 -12.44 6.45
N ARG A 123 -19.44 -12.29 7.18
CA ARG A 123 -19.66 -12.91 8.49
C ARG A 123 -20.98 -13.69 8.49
N GLN A 124 -21.12 -14.64 9.40
CA GLN A 124 -22.37 -15.39 9.56
C GLN A 124 -23.08 -14.93 10.84
N ILE A 125 -24.37 -14.61 10.73
CA ILE A 125 -25.20 -14.23 11.89
C ILE A 125 -25.96 -15.46 12.38
N PRO A 126 -25.82 -15.86 13.66
CA PRO A 126 -26.66 -16.90 14.24
C PRO A 126 -28.07 -16.36 14.51
N VAL A 127 -29.08 -17.08 14.03
CA VAL A 127 -30.50 -16.80 14.24
C VAL A 127 -31.12 -18.01 14.94
N SER A 128 -31.81 -17.75 16.04
CA SER A 128 -32.53 -18.79 16.76
C SER A 128 -33.78 -19.22 16.00
N ARG A 129 -33.90 -20.51 15.71
CA ARG A 129 -35.09 -21.10 15.14
C ARG A 129 -35.78 -21.96 16.19
N THR A 130 -36.99 -21.57 16.57
CA THR A 130 -37.80 -22.36 17.50
C THR A 130 -38.88 -23.08 16.71
N THR A 131 -38.82 -24.41 16.66
CA THR A 131 -39.85 -25.25 16.07
C THR A 131 -40.69 -25.84 17.19
N ALA A 132 -41.93 -25.39 17.34
CA ALA A 132 -42.89 -25.95 18.28
C ALA A 132 -43.67 -27.09 17.61
N THR A 133 -43.60 -28.29 18.21
CA THR A 133 -44.49 -29.42 17.89
C THR A 133 -45.50 -29.59 19.02
N THR A 134 -46.57 -30.37 18.82
CA THR A 134 -47.62 -30.60 19.83
C THR A 134 -47.09 -31.16 21.16
N SER A 135 -45.90 -31.76 21.16
CA SER A 135 -45.32 -32.45 22.33
C SER A 135 -44.00 -31.86 22.84
N ALA A 136 -43.34 -30.99 22.08
CA ALA A 136 -42.04 -30.44 22.43
C ALA A 136 -41.69 -29.17 21.64
N THR A 137 -40.95 -28.26 22.27
CA THR A 137 -40.33 -27.09 21.64
C THR A 137 -38.86 -27.37 21.41
N ILE A 138 -38.43 -27.41 20.15
CA ILE A 138 -37.02 -27.60 19.78
C ILE A 138 -36.45 -26.23 19.40
N LYS A 139 -35.44 -25.76 20.14
CA LYS A 139 -34.64 -24.58 19.79
C LYS A 139 -33.40 -25.03 19.01
N GLY A 140 -33.19 -24.47 17.83
CA GLY A 140 -31.99 -24.64 17.00
C GLY A 140 -31.38 -23.28 16.63
N VAL A 141 -30.14 -23.28 16.13
CA VAL A 141 -29.46 -22.08 15.63
C VAL A 141 -29.18 -22.27 14.14
N GLU A 142 -29.59 -21.31 13.33
CA GLU A 142 -29.37 -21.26 11.88
C GLU A 142 -28.45 -20.08 11.55
N TYR A 143 -27.44 -20.30 10.71
CA TYR A 143 -26.45 -19.28 10.38
C TYR A 143 -26.77 -18.66 9.01
N PHE A 144 -26.99 -17.36 8.99
CA PHE A 144 -27.21 -16.59 7.76
C PHE A 144 -25.92 -15.87 7.34
N PRO A 145 -25.36 -16.16 6.14
CA PRO A 145 -24.20 -15.43 5.65
C PRO A 145 -24.58 -14.01 5.23
N ILE A 146 -23.84 -13.02 5.70
CA ILE A 146 -23.90 -11.63 5.25
C ILE A 146 -22.52 -11.20 4.75
N GLY A 147 -22.48 -10.20 3.88
CA GLY A 147 -21.28 -9.72 3.20
C GLY A 147 -21.43 -9.80 1.68
N ILE A 148 -20.31 -9.93 0.98
CA ILE A 148 -20.24 -9.90 -0.47
C ILE A 148 -20.10 -11.33 -1.00
N VAL A 149 -20.93 -11.69 -1.97
CA VAL A 149 -20.83 -12.93 -2.74
C VAL A 149 -20.72 -12.57 -4.23
N LEU A 150 -19.66 -13.04 -4.88
CA LEU A 150 -19.45 -12.89 -6.32
C LEU A 150 -19.44 -14.27 -6.95
N ASN A 151 -20.45 -14.56 -7.77
CA ASN A 151 -20.51 -15.73 -8.62
C ASN A 151 -20.13 -15.30 -10.03
N LEU A 152 -19.10 -15.93 -10.59
CA LEU A 152 -18.52 -15.51 -11.85
C LEU A 152 -18.22 -16.71 -12.74
N ARG A 153 -18.56 -16.58 -14.02
CA ARG A 153 -18.26 -17.58 -15.05
C ARG A 153 -17.66 -16.88 -16.27
N PRO A 154 -16.33 -16.86 -16.37
CA PRO A 154 -15.66 -16.24 -17.50
C PRO A 154 -15.50 -17.20 -18.68
N ARG A 155 -15.45 -16.60 -19.87
CA ARG A 155 -15.25 -17.24 -21.15
C ARG A 155 -14.34 -16.39 -22.02
N ILE A 156 -13.21 -16.95 -22.44
CA ILE A 156 -12.22 -16.26 -23.27
C ILE A 156 -12.65 -16.32 -24.74
N ASN A 157 -12.44 -15.24 -25.47
CA ASN A 157 -12.62 -15.22 -26.92
C ASN A 157 -11.53 -16.07 -27.63
N ARG A 158 -11.69 -16.32 -28.93
CA ARG A 158 -10.70 -17.11 -29.70
C ARG A 158 -9.36 -16.40 -29.88
N GLU A 159 -9.36 -15.06 -29.79
CA GLU A 159 -8.21 -14.19 -30.05
C GLU A 159 -7.38 -13.91 -28.80
N LEU A 160 -7.77 -14.42 -27.63
CA LEU A 160 -7.11 -14.21 -26.34
C LEU A 160 -7.00 -12.73 -25.93
N SER A 161 -7.91 -11.90 -26.42
CA SER A 161 -7.89 -10.44 -26.21
C SER A 161 -9.01 -9.95 -25.31
N GLU A 162 -10.09 -10.73 -25.16
CA GLU A 162 -11.27 -10.33 -24.41
C GLU A 162 -11.84 -11.51 -23.62
N VAL A 163 -12.38 -11.18 -22.45
CA VAL A 163 -13.09 -12.10 -21.58
C VAL A 163 -14.55 -11.69 -21.53
N THR A 164 -15.42 -12.64 -21.86
CA THR A 164 -16.86 -12.54 -21.64
C THR A 164 -17.18 -13.15 -20.29
N MET A 165 -17.88 -12.42 -19.42
CA MET A 165 -18.18 -12.88 -18.05
C MET A 165 -19.67 -12.80 -17.77
N GLN A 166 -20.21 -13.91 -17.27
CA GLN A 166 -21.48 -13.92 -16.55
C GLN A 166 -21.19 -13.69 -15.07
N ILE A 167 -21.77 -12.63 -14.50
CA ILE A 167 -21.48 -12.19 -13.14
C ILE A 167 -22.80 -12.02 -12.39
N GLU A 168 -22.84 -12.58 -11.20
CA GLU A 168 -23.88 -12.36 -10.20
C GLU A 168 -23.19 -11.86 -8.93
N THR A 169 -23.49 -10.63 -8.56
CA THR A 169 -22.98 -9.97 -7.36
C THR A 169 -24.12 -9.83 -6.37
N ILE A 170 -23.94 -10.35 -5.17
CA ILE A 170 -24.88 -10.28 -4.05
C ILE A 170 -24.17 -9.61 -2.89
N ILE A 171 -24.70 -8.48 -2.43
CA ILE A 171 -24.18 -7.72 -1.28
C ILE A 171 -25.26 -7.71 -0.21
N SER A 172 -24.96 -8.34 0.92
CA SER A 172 -25.86 -8.43 2.06
C SER A 172 -25.30 -7.68 3.26
N SER A 173 -26.08 -6.79 3.85
CA SER A 173 -25.74 -6.01 5.05
C SER A 173 -26.81 -6.17 6.13
N ILE A 174 -26.44 -5.98 7.40
CA ILE A 174 -27.45 -5.92 8.47
C ILE A 174 -28.04 -4.51 8.52
N SER A 175 -29.36 -4.41 8.63
CA SER A 175 -30.02 -3.11 8.82
C SER A 175 -29.65 -2.51 10.19
N PRO A 176 -29.41 -1.19 10.29
CA PRO A 176 -29.11 -0.51 11.55
C PRO A 176 -30.17 -0.75 12.65
N GLU A 177 -31.44 -0.85 12.27
CA GLU A 177 -32.55 -1.11 13.20
C GLU A 177 -32.42 -2.47 13.92
N SER A 178 -31.77 -3.43 13.27
CA SER A 178 -31.49 -4.76 13.81
C SER A 178 -30.16 -4.80 14.56
N ALA A 179 -29.16 -4.02 14.13
CA ALA A 179 -27.88 -3.88 14.83
C ALA A 179 -28.06 -3.34 16.27
N ALA A 180 -28.97 -2.38 16.47
CA ALA A 180 -29.27 -1.82 17.80
C ALA A 180 -29.88 -2.86 18.78
N LYS A 181 -30.57 -3.89 18.27
CA LYS A 181 -31.16 -4.98 19.08
C LYS A 181 -30.16 -6.08 19.43
N LEU A 182 -29.05 -6.20 18.70
CA LEU A 182 -27.96 -7.13 19.01
C LEU A 182 -27.25 -6.75 20.31
N GLU A 183 -27.04 -5.46 20.58
CA GLU A 183 -26.33 -5.00 21.78
C GLU A 183 -27.19 -4.97 23.05
N ALA A 184 -28.52 -4.99 22.91
CA ALA A 184 -29.46 -4.85 24.03
C ALA A 184 -29.94 -6.20 24.65
N SER A 185 -29.63 -7.34 24.04
CA SER A 185 -30.20 -8.65 24.43
C SER A 185 -29.29 -9.45 25.37
N SER A 186 -29.29 -9.10 26.66
CA SER A 186 -28.69 -9.90 27.73
C SER A 186 -29.65 -11.01 28.21
N GLY A 187 -29.90 -12.01 27.36
CA GLY A 187 -30.57 -13.25 27.77
C GLY A 187 -31.69 -13.72 26.84
N ASP A 188 -31.49 -14.93 26.29
CA ASP A 188 -32.31 -15.63 25.30
C ASP A 188 -32.19 -15.05 23.87
N ILE A 189 -31.41 -15.73 23.03
CA ILE A 189 -31.21 -15.42 21.60
C ILE A 189 -32.58 -15.64 20.94
N THR A 190 -33.41 -14.60 20.87
CA THR A 190 -34.62 -14.53 20.04
C THR A 190 -34.46 -13.32 19.13
N PHE A 191 -33.44 -13.37 18.28
CA PHE A 191 -33.04 -12.26 17.43
C PHE A 191 -33.34 -12.60 15.96
N SER A 192 -34.14 -11.76 15.31
CA SER A 192 -34.46 -11.84 13.89
C SER A 192 -33.87 -10.62 13.18
N PRO A 193 -32.66 -10.71 12.61
CA PRO A 193 -32.06 -9.60 11.89
C PRO A 193 -32.84 -9.30 10.61
N ILE A 194 -33.05 -8.02 10.34
CA ILE A 194 -33.36 -7.52 9.00
C ILE A 194 -32.04 -7.47 8.23
N VAL A 195 -31.97 -8.21 7.13
CA VAL A 195 -30.81 -8.27 6.24
C VAL A 195 -31.20 -7.60 4.93
N ASP A 196 -30.50 -6.51 4.60
CA ASP A 196 -30.64 -5.85 3.31
C ASP A 196 -29.83 -6.62 2.28
N ASN A 197 -30.44 -6.98 1.16
CA ASN A 197 -29.78 -7.70 0.10
C ASN A 197 -29.85 -6.93 -1.22
N ARG A 198 -28.70 -6.71 -1.85
CA ARG A 198 -28.56 -6.02 -3.12
C ARG A 198 -27.96 -7.00 -4.12
N GLN A 199 -28.64 -7.20 -5.25
CA GLN A 199 -28.23 -8.19 -6.24
C GLN A 199 -28.15 -7.54 -7.63
N VAL A 200 -27.06 -7.84 -8.33
CA VAL A 200 -26.83 -7.43 -9.73
C VAL A 200 -26.40 -8.65 -10.52
N GLU A 201 -27.10 -8.89 -11.62
CA GLU A 201 -26.73 -9.91 -12.60
C GLU A 201 -26.42 -9.23 -13.92
N THR A 202 -25.25 -9.53 -14.49
CA THR A 202 -24.83 -8.93 -15.75
C THR A 202 -24.05 -9.93 -16.61
N TYR A 203 -24.02 -9.65 -17.90
CA TYR A 203 -23.27 -10.39 -18.89
C TYR A 203 -22.52 -9.41 -19.77
N VAL A 204 -21.19 -9.40 -19.65
CA VAL A 204 -20.33 -8.35 -20.21
C VAL A 204 -19.16 -8.97 -20.97
N ARG A 205 -18.66 -8.25 -21.99
CA ARG A 205 -17.45 -8.62 -22.73
C ARG A 205 -16.47 -7.47 -22.67
N ILE A 206 -15.25 -7.78 -22.25
CA ILE A 206 -14.29 -6.79 -21.77
C ILE A 206 -12.90 -7.21 -22.21
N ALA A 207 -12.08 -6.25 -22.61
CA ALA A 207 -10.70 -6.49 -22.96
C ALA A 207 -9.89 -7.00 -21.75
N ASP A 208 -8.90 -7.85 -22.02
CA ASP A 208 -7.98 -8.34 -21.00
C ASP A 208 -7.29 -7.18 -20.26
N GLY A 209 -7.17 -7.29 -18.94
CA GLY A 209 -6.58 -6.27 -18.06
C GLY A 209 -7.37 -4.97 -17.92
N THR A 210 -8.56 -4.86 -18.51
CA THR A 210 -9.37 -3.63 -18.43
C THR A 210 -10.34 -3.69 -17.24
N PRO A 211 -10.24 -2.75 -16.28
CA PRO A 211 -11.21 -2.67 -15.19
C PRO A 211 -12.56 -2.19 -15.69
N PHE A 212 -13.64 -2.72 -15.12
CA PHE A 212 -15.00 -2.25 -15.40
C PHE A 212 -15.87 -2.27 -14.16
N ILE A 213 -16.88 -1.42 -14.17
CA ILE A 213 -17.83 -1.27 -13.07
C ILE A 213 -19.09 -2.09 -13.39
N ILE A 214 -19.45 -3.01 -12.51
CA ILE A 214 -20.68 -3.83 -12.65
C ILE A 214 -21.92 -2.98 -12.31
N GLY A 215 -21.81 -2.12 -11.30
CA GLY A 215 -22.87 -1.21 -10.89
C GLY A 215 -22.51 -0.35 -9.68
N GLY A 216 -23.10 0.84 -9.61
CA GLY A 216 -23.15 1.71 -8.43
C GLY A 216 -24.52 1.57 -7.78
N LEU A 217 -24.58 0.82 -6.68
CA LEU A 217 -25.81 0.57 -5.93
C LEU A 217 -25.99 1.69 -4.90
N LEU A 218 -26.66 2.76 -5.32
CA LEU A 218 -27.01 3.89 -4.45
C LEU A 218 -28.36 3.65 -3.77
N SER A 219 -28.37 3.80 -2.45
CA SER A 219 -29.56 3.82 -1.62
C SER A 219 -29.59 5.14 -0.87
N THR A 220 -30.68 5.88 -1.00
CA THR A 220 -30.95 7.08 -0.21
C THR A 220 -32.23 6.83 0.58
N ASP A 221 -32.17 6.98 1.90
CA ASP A 221 -33.35 7.00 2.78
C ASP A 221 -33.45 8.38 3.42
N ASP A 222 -34.55 9.08 3.10
CA ASP A 222 -34.85 10.42 3.61
C ASP A 222 -36.07 10.32 4.52
N GLN A 223 -35.85 10.40 5.83
CA GLN A 223 -36.91 10.36 6.82
C GLN A 223 -37.14 11.73 7.43
N GLN A 224 -38.36 12.27 7.25
CA GLN A 224 -38.78 13.50 7.89
C GLN A 224 -39.94 13.24 8.84
N ALA A 225 -39.70 13.44 10.14
CA ALA A 225 -40.74 13.41 11.15
C ALA A 225 -40.98 14.82 11.70
N ARG A 226 -42.22 15.30 11.57
CA ARG A 226 -42.66 16.57 12.15
C ARG A 226 -43.73 16.30 13.18
N ILE A 227 -43.47 16.69 14.43
CA ILE A 227 -44.43 16.59 15.53
C ILE A 227 -44.70 18.00 16.03
N SER A 228 -45.97 18.33 16.23
CA SER A 228 -46.35 19.67 16.68
C SER A 228 -47.59 19.64 17.56
N LEU A 229 -47.67 20.58 18.50
CA LEU A 229 -48.90 20.79 19.27
C LEU A 229 -49.98 21.41 18.34
N PRO A 230 -51.18 20.82 18.23
CA PRO A 230 -52.28 21.46 17.54
C PRO A 230 -52.63 22.80 18.23
N LEU A 231 -53.07 23.79 17.45
CA LEU A 231 -53.33 25.20 17.83
C LEU A 231 -52.07 26.05 18.08
N PHE A 232 -51.17 25.65 18.97
CA PHE A 232 -50.00 26.46 19.35
C PHE A 232 -48.93 26.55 18.25
N SER A 233 -48.82 25.52 17.41
CA SER A 233 -47.92 25.50 16.25
C SER A 233 -48.26 26.52 15.16
N ARG A 234 -49.49 27.08 15.17
CA ARG A 234 -49.98 28.02 14.14
C ARG A 234 -49.75 29.49 14.48
N ILE A 235 -49.27 29.80 15.69
CA ILE A 235 -49.00 31.18 16.11
C ILE A 235 -47.80 31.71 15.29
N PRO A 236 -47.93 32.84 14.56
CA PRO A 236 -46.81 33.46 13.87
C PRO A 236 -45.67 33.74 14.84
N VAL A 237 -44.41 33.54 14.42
CA VAL A 237 -43.19 33.72 15.24
C VAL A 237 -42.98 32.67 16.33
N LEU A 238 -43.99 32.35 17.15
CA LEU A 238 -43.87 31.46 18.31
C LEU A 238 -44.17 29.98 18.01
N GLY A 239 -44.81 29.66 16.88
CA GLY A 239 -45.21 28.29 16.54
C GLY A 239 -44.04 27.29 16.40
N ARG A 240 -42.82 27.78 16.14
CA ARG A 240 -41.59 26.96 16.09
C ARG A 240 -41.19 26.41 17.47
N LEU A 241 -41.55 27.08 18.55
CA LEU A 241 -41.32 26.59 19.92
C LEU A 241 -42.20 25.38 20.25
N PHE A 242 -43.34 25.23 19.56
CA PHE A 242 -44.29 24.13 19.77
C PHE A 242 -44.24 23.07 18.68
N THR A 243 -43.13 23.04 17.92
CA THR A 243 -42.89 22.12 16.81
C THR A 243 -41.50 21.49 16.98
N ARG A 244 -41.40 20.17 16.79
CA ARG A 244 -40.13 19.45 16.65
C ARG A 244 -40.05 18.87 15.24
N VAL A 245 -38.90 19.05 14.62
CA VAL A 245 -38.61 18.55 13.27
C VAL A 245 -37.36 17.68 13.38
N ARG A 246 -37.52 16.40 13.07
CA ARG A 246 -36.43 15.45 12.90
C ARG A 246 -36.29 15.14 11.42
N VAL A 247 -35.09 15.35 10.89
CA VAL A 247 -34.74 15.06 9.51
C VAL A 247 -33.51 14.15 9.54
N GLU A 248 -33.65 12.96 9.01
CA GLU A 248 -32.59 11.95 8.90
C GLU A 248 -32.37 11.66 7.42
N HIS A 249 -31.15 11.90 6.95
CA HIS A 249 -30.71 11.54 5.60
C HIS A 249 -29.66 10.45 5.74
N GLU A 250 -29.90 9.33 5.08
CA GLU A 250 -28.97 8.21 5.06
C GLU A 250 -28.67 7.84 3.61
N ARG A 251 -27.40 7.95 3.21
CA ARG A 251 -26.93 7.60 1.88
C ARG A 251 -25.96 6.45 1.99
N ARG A 252 -26.16 5.41 1.19
CA ARG A 252 -25.24 4.27 1.05
C ARG A 252 -24.98 4.00 -0.41
N GLU A 253 -23.71 3.92 -0.78
CA GLU A 253 -23.28 3.71 -2.14
C GLU A 253 -22.28 2.56 -2.17
N VAL A 254 -22.58 1.52 -2.96
CA VAL A 254 -21.67 0.39 -3.16
C VAL A 254 -21.23 0.34 -4.62
N ILE A 255 -19.93 0.37 -4.85
CA ILE A 255 -19.29 0.28 -6.16
C ILE A 255 -18.53 -1.03 -6.23
N VAL A 256 -18.80 -1.82 -7.28
CA VAL A 256 -18.06 -3.05 -7.55
C VAL A 256 -17.35 -2.95 -8.89
N VAL A 257 -16.02 -3.02 -8.85
CA VAL A 257 -15.13 -3.04 -10.01
C VAL A 257 -14.57 -4.44 -10.16
N LEU A 258 -14.51 -4.96 -11.39
CA LEU A 258 -13.84 -6.21 -11.69
C LEU A 258 -12.77 -5.98 -12.77
N THR A 259 -11.69 -6.75 -12.71
CA THR A 259 -10.61 -6.74 -13.71
C THR A 259 -10.26 -8.19 -14.07
N PRO A 260 -10.50 -8.63 -15.32
CA PRO A 260 -10.07 -9.95 -15.77
C PRO A 260 -8.62 -9.93 -16.28
N HIS A 261 -7.88 -11.00 -16.04
CA HIS A 261 -6.54 -11.25 -16.57
C HIS A 261 -6.44 -12.68 -17.12
N ILE A 262 -6.22 -12.82 -18.42
CA ILE A 262 -6.00 -14.10 -19.09
C ILE A 262 -4.60 -14.62 -18.71
N VAL A 263 -4.50 -15.89 -18.30
CA VAL A 263 -3.23 -16.55 -17.99
C VAL A 263 -2.79 -17.42 -19.17
N PRO A 264 -1.67 -17.06 -19.85
CA PRO A 264 -1.15 -17.83 -20.96
C PRO A 264 -0.64 -19.23 -20.58
N GLN A 265 -0.86 -20.18 -21.48
CA GLN A 265 -0.65 -21.62 -21.31
C GLN A 265 0.82 -22.09 -21.26
N ASN A 266 1.79 -21.21 -21.45
CA ASN A 266 3.18 -21.62 -21.63
C ASN A 266 4.11 -20.99 -20.58
N PRO A 267 4.36 -21.66 -19.44
CA PRO A 267 5.24 -21.13 -18.39
C PRO A 267 6.70 -21.01 -18.85
N ARG A 268 7.10 -21.63 -19.98
CA ARG A 268 8.48 -21.59 -20.50
C ARG A 268 8.72 -20.57 -21.62
N ARG A 269 7.68 -19.94 -22.18
CA ARG A 269 7.80 -18.95 -23.27
C ARG A 269 7.22 -17.57 -22.93
N PHE A 270 6.90 -17.34 -21.67
CA PHE A 270 6.45 -16.03 -21.21
C PHE A 270 7.55 -14.96 -21.25
N SER A 271 8.83 -15.36 -21.20
CA SER A 271 9.95 -14.41 -21.16
C SER A 271 10.47 -13.98 -22.53
N GLN A 272 9.87 -14.42 -23.65
CA GLN A 272 10.45 -14.24 -24.99
C GLN A 272 9.55 -13.52 -26.02
N LEU A 273 8.25 -13.39 -25.79
CA LEU A 273 7.33 -12.78 -26.77
C LEU A 273 6.63 -11.52 -26.29
N ILE A 274 6.83 -11.15 -25.02
CA ILE A 274 6.56 -9.81 -24.53
C ILE A 274 7.95 -9.26 -24.20
N PRO A 275 8.36 -8.12 -24.78
CA PRO A 275 9.59 -7.47 -24.34
C PRO A 275 9.56 -7.41 -22.82
N LYS A 276 10.62 -7.87 -22.15
CA LYS A 276 10.75 -7.68 -20.69
C LYS A 276 10.69 -6.19 -20.31
N ASP A 277 10.76 -5.33 -21.31
CA ASP A 277 10.78 -3.88 -21.27
C ASP A 277 9.41 -3.24 -21.53
N SER A 278 8.30 -4.01 -21.53
CA SER A 278 6.97 -3.44 -21.76
C SER A 278 6.32 -2.90 -20.48
N ASP A 279 5.90 -1.64 -20.50
CA ASP A 279 5.27 -0.91 -19.37
C ASP A 279 4.00 -1.57 -18.81
N ILE A 280 3.36 -2.47 -19.56
CA ILE A 280 2.14 -3.18 -19.15
C ILE A 280 2.32 -4.10 -17.92
N PHE A 281 3.56 -4.39 -17.51
CA PHE A 281 3.85 -5.18 -16.31
C PHE A 281 4.04 -4.35 -15.04
N ASP A 282 4.21 -3.05 -15.21
CA ASP A 282 4.44 -2.16 -14.10
C ASP A 282 3.11 -1.87 -13.39
N ARG A 283 3.06 -2.14 -12.08
CA ARG A 283 1.90 -1.84 -11.25
C ARG A 283 2.17 -0.55 -10.49
N PHE A 284 1.82 0.58 -11.09
CA PHE A 284 1.95 1.91 -10.49
C PHE A 284 0.59 2.53 -10.17
N ASP A 285 0.59 3.50 -9.25
CA ASP A 285 -0.54 4.37 -8.87
C ASP A 285 -1.74 3.69 -8.22
N TYR A 286 -1.53 2.53 -7.59
CA TYR A 286 -2.52 1.91 -6.71
C TYR A 286 -2.34 2.40 -5.27
N THR A 287 -3.34 3.06 -4.72
CA THR A 287 -3.36 3.54 -3.32
C THR A 287 -3.31 2.39 -2.30
N LEU A 288 -3.59 1.16 -2.73
CA LEU A 288 -3.93 0.02 -1.86
C LEU A 288 -3.06 -1.23 -2.08
N PHE A 289 -2.15 -1.19 -3.05
CA PHE A 289 -1.15 -2.24 -3.28
C PHE A 289 0.24 -1.61 -3.31
N ARG A 290 1.25 -2.35 -2.86
CA ARG A 290 2.64 -1.88 -2.99
C ARG A 290 2.96 -1.79 -4.49
N ASN A 291 3.41 -0.62 -4.93
CA ASN A 291 3.88 -0.43 -6.29
C ASN A 291 4.95 -1.49 -6.57
N ALA A 292 4.78 -2.29 -7.62
CA ALA A 292 5.70 -3.36 -7.94
C ALA A 292 6.26 -3.10 -9.33
N TYR A 293 7.58 -2.94 -9.38
CA TYR A 293 8.34 -2.68 -10.57
C TYR A 293 9.18 -3.90 -10.94
N ARG A 294 9.34 -4.17 -12.23
CA ARG A 294 10.24 -5.23 -12.70
C ARG A 294 11.42 -4.63 -13.44
N VAL A 295 12.63 -4.97 -12.99
CA VAL A 295 13.88 -4.52 -13.64
C VAL A 295 13.88 -4.97 -15.09
N ARG A 296 14.08 -4.03 -16.01
CA ARG A 296 14.12 -4.28 -17.45
C ARG A 296 15.51 -4.69 -17.93
N ASP A 297 15.60 -5.18 -19.16
CA ASP A 297 16.89 -5.61 -19.74
C ASP A 297 17.81 -4.41 -20.02
N ASP A 298 17.22 -3.30 -20.48
CA ASP A 298 17.93 -2.04 -20.78
C ASP A 298 18.49 -1.32 -19.53
N GLU A 299 18.08 -1.75 -18.33
CA GLU A 299 18.45 -1.15 -17.04
C GLU A 299 19.55 -1.91 -16.31
N VAL A 300 19.87 -3.12 -16.78
CA VAL A 300 20.98 -3.91 -16.25
C VAL A 300 22.21 -3.66 -17.09
N TRP A 301 23.24 -3.09 -16.49
CA TRP A 301 24.50 -2.79 -17.18
C TRP A 301 25.26 -4.07 -17.56
N ASP A 302 25.81 -4.10 -18.78
CA ASP A 302 26.74 -5.15 -19.18
C ASP A 302 28.12 -4.96 -18.53
N LEU A 303 28.28 -5.55 -17.35
CA LEU A 303 29.51 -5.53 -16.55
C LEU A 303 30.34 -6.83 -16.73
N GLY A 304 30.12 -7.56 -17.82
CA GLY A 304 30.82 -8.81 -18.11
C GLY A 304 32.35 -8.66 -18.15
N PHE A 305 32.85 -7.47 -18.48
CA PHE A 305 34.29 -7.18 -18.48
C PHE A 305 34.94 -7.29 -17.08
N ILE A 306 34.18 -7.01 -16.00
CA ILE A 306 34.69 -7.10 -14.62
C ILE A 306 34.89 -8.57 -14.23
N GLN A 307 33.88 -9.42 -14.49
CA GLN A 307 33.98 -10.88 -14.29
C GLN A 307 35.01 -11.52 -15.26
N GLY A 308 35.18 -10.92 -16.43
CA GLY A 308 36.16 -11.30 -17.44
C GLY A 308 37.60 -10.94 -17.09
N SER A 309 37.82 -10.08 -16.07
CA SER A 309 39.14 -9.55 -15.74
C SER A 309 40.15 -10.66 -15.44
N PRO A 310 41.29 -10.71 -16.15
CA PRO A 310 42.37 -11.66 -15.84
C PRO A 310 42.87 -11.52 -14.41
N VAL A 311 42.88 -10.30 -13.86
CA VAL A 311 43.31 -10.03 -12.48
C VAL A 311 42.38 -10.73 -11.49
N LEU A 312 41.07 -10.55 -11.62
CA LEU A 312 40.09 -11.16 -10.73
C LEU A 312 40.13 -12.70 -10.83
N ARG A 313 40.24 -13.24 -12.05
CA ARG A 313 40.36 -14.69 -12.26
C ARG A 313 41.61 -15.27 -11.60
N ASN A 314 42.74 -14.57 -11.69
CA ASN A 314 43.99 -14.99 -11.05
C ASN A 314 43.89 -14.96 -9.52
N VAL A 315 43.29 -13.90 -8.96
CA VAL A 315 43.04 -13.78 -7.51
C VAL A 315 42.14 -14.92 -7.04
N VAL A 316 40.99 -15.16 -7.69
CA VAL A 316 40.07 -16.25 -7.33
C VAL A 316 40.74 -17.62 -7.46
N ALA A 317 41.58 -17.85 -8.48
CA ALA A 317 42.33 -19.09 -8.63
C ALA A 317 43.32 -19.31 -7.48
N ARG A 318 44.03 -18.26 -7.04
CA ARG A 318 44.93 -18.33 -5.88
C ARG A 318 44.18 -18.57 -4.57
N ILE A 319 43.05 -17.90 -4.37
CA ILE A 319 42.19 -18.14 -3.19
C ILE A 319 41.72 -19.59 -3.18
N ARG A 320 41.25 -20.14 -4.32
CA ARG A 320 40.82 -21.54 -4.41
C ARG A 320 41.94 -22.53 -4.08
N ALA A 321 43.16 -22.26 -4.52
CA ALA A 321 44.32 -23.08 -4.19
C ALA A 321 44.58 -23.10 -2.67
N HIS A 322 44.62 -21.93 -2.03
CA HIS A 322 44.87 -21.84 -0.57
C HIS A 322 43.68 -22.34 0.25
N ALA A 323 42.44 -22.11 -0.19
CA ALA A 323 41.24 -22.59 0.47
C ALA A 323 41.05 -24.11 0.36
N SER A 324 41.82 -24.78 -0.52
CA SER A 324 41.91 -26.24 -0.55
C SER A 324 42.84 -26.80 0.52
N GLU A 325 43.79 -25.98 0.99
CA GLU A 325 44.74 -26.30 2.06
C GLU A 325 44.19 -25.90 3.44
N ASP A 326 43.49 -24.77 3.53
CA ASP A 326 42.83 -24.28 4.74
C ASP A 326 41.32 -24.04 4.51
N VAL A 327 40.51 -24.95 5.06
CA VAL A 327 39.04 -24.91 4.94
C VAL A 327 38.42 -23.73 5.70
N THR A 328 39.12 -23.14 6.68
CA THR A 328 38.61 -22.00 7.44
C THR A 328 38.48 -20.75 6.56
N LEU A 329 39.36 -20.59 5.57
CA LEU A 329 39.32 -19.50 4.59
C LEU A 329 38.06 -19.51 3.74
N GLN A 330 37.41 -20.66 3.56
CA GLN A 330 36.14 -20.73 2.80
C GLN A 330 34.99 -20.01 3.50
N ARG A 331 35.11 -19.75 4.81
CA ARG A 331 34.06 -19.13 5.64
C ARG A 331 34.42 -17.73 6.12
N GLN A 332 35.66 -17.29 5.92
CA GLN A 332 36.14 -16.00 6.39
C GLN A 332 36.07 -14.95 5.27
N GLU A 333 35.53 -13.77 5.58
CA GLU A 333 35.63 -12.61 4.69
C GLU A 333 37.06 -12.05 4.70
N PRO A 334 37.60 -11.59 3.56
CA PRO A 334 36.91 -11.38 2.27
C PRO A 334 36.88 -12.62 1.34
N PHE A 335 37.55 -13.72 1.68
CA PHE A 335 37.73 -14.90 0.81
C PHE A 335 36.42 -15.60 0.44
N ALA A 336 35.49 -15.72 1.39
CA ALA A 336 34.18 -16.31 1.18
C ALA A 336 33.41 -15.60 0.04
N SER A 337 33.42 -14.27 0.02
CA SER A 337 32.79 -13.48 -1.06
C SER A 337 33.40 -13.76 -2.43
N PHE A 338 34.73 -13.78 -2.55
CA PHE A 338 35.40 -14.12 -3.81
C PHE A 338 35.09 -15.54 -4.30
N LEU A 339 35.03 -16.52 -3.38
CA LEU A 339 34.71 -17.91 -3.72
C LEU A 339 33.26 -18.10 -4.15
N ALA A 340 32.34 -17.31 -3.58
CA ALA A 340 30.94 -17.25 -3.98
C ALA A 340 30.71 -16.52 -5.33
N GLY A 341 31.78 -16.01 -5.95
CA GLY A 341 31.71 -15.30 -7.22
C GLY A 341 31.22 -13.86 -7.10
N ARG A 342 31.20 -13.29 -5.87
CA ARG A 342 30.91 -11.88 -5.65
C ARG A 342 32.08 -11.03 -6.09
N ILE A 343 31.78 -9.88 -6.68
CA ILE A 343 32.77 -8.87 -7.02
C ILE A 343 32.83 -7.87 -5.86
N PRO A 344 34.01 -7.61 -5.28
CA PRO A 344 34.12 -6.59 -4.24
C PRO A 344 33.66 -5.21 -4.75
N GLY A 345 32.76 -4.56 -4.01
CA GLY A 345 32.20 -3.25 -4.36
C GLY A 345 31.04 -3.30 -5.35
N GLU A 346 30.60 -4.49 -5.80
CA GLU A 346 29.51 -4.63 -6.77
C GLU A 346 28.18 -4.01 -6.32
N ASP A 347 27.98 -3.90 -5.01
CA ASP A 347 26.87 -3.24 -4.36
C ASP A 347 26.78 -1.75 -4.71
N VAL A 348 27.90 -1.06 -4.93
CA VAL A 348 27.94 0.34 -5.41
C VAL A 348 27.29 0.44 -6.80
N LEU A 349 27.61 -0.51 -7.69
CA LEU A 349 27.07 -0.54 -9.05
C LEU A 349 25.58 -0.88 -9.05
N VAL A 350 25.15 -1.83 -8.22
CA VAL A 350 23.72 -2.16 -8.06
C VAL A 350 22.93 -0.97 -7.53
N ARG A 351 23.44 -0.28 -6.51
CA ARG A 351 22.79 0.91 -5.95
C ARG A 351 22.70 2.05 -6.96
N ARG A 352 23.72 2.22 -7.81
CA ARG A 352 23.67 3.18 -8.92
C ARG A 352 22.63 2.80 -9.97
N MET A 353 22.54 1.55 -10.40
CA MET A 353 21.49 1.10 -11.33
C MET A 353 20.08 1.28 -10.74
N LEU A 354 19.90 1.00 -9.45
CA LEU A 354 18.64 1.25 -8.74
C LEU A 354 18.29 2.74 -8.73
N LYS A 355 19.27 3.63 -8.48
CA LYS A 355 19.07 5.08 -8.56
C LYS A 355 18.64 5.53 -9.96
N ASP A 356 19.24 4.97 -11.00
CA ASP A 356 18.91 5.30 -12.39
C ASP A 356 17.47 4.88 -12.75
N ILE A 357 16.99 3.75 -12.21
CA ILE A 357 15.57 3.36 -12.32
C ILE A 357 14.67 4.36 -11.61
N VAL A 358 15.02 4.77 -10.39
CA VAL A 358 14.25 5.78 -9.62
C VAL A 358 14.15 7.11 -10.38
N GLU A 359 15.26 7.54 -10.97
CA GLU A 359 15.35 8.76 -11.79
C GLU A 359 14.51 8.65 -13.07
N LYS A 360 14.60 7.53 -13.80
CA LYS A 360 13.81 7.27 -15.01
C LYS A 360 12.30 7.25 -14.76
N LEU A 361 11.88 6.86 -13.55
CA LEU A 361 10.47 6.83 -13.15
C LEU A 361 9.97 8.14 -12.52
N GLU A 362 10.83 9.17 -12.47
CA GLU A 362 10.52 10.50 -11.92
C GLU A 362 9.98 10.43 -10.47
N TYR A 363 10.45 9.45 -9.69
CA TYR A 363 10.00 9.28 -8.30
C TYR A 363 10.57 10.36 -7.37
N GLY A 364 11.73 10.94 -7.71
CA GLY A 364 12.33 12.03 -6.95
C GLY A 364 11.42 13.25 -6.83
N GLU A 365 10.56 13.53 -7.81
CA GLU A 365 9.63 14.67 -7.78
C GLU A 365 8.58 14.58 -6.66
N GLN A 366 8.34 13.37 -6.14
CA GLN A 366 7.37 13.15 -5.07
C GLN A 366 7.91 13.53 -3.68
N VAL A 367 9.21 13.80 -3.56
CA VAL A 367 9.84 14.19 -2.29
C VAL A 367 9.70 15.69 -2.07
N ASP A 368 8.85 16.05 -1.13
CA ASP A 368 8.69 17.41 -0.65
C ASP A 368 9.90 17.84 0.21
N LEU A 369 10.60 18.90 -0.21
CA LEU A 369 11.82 19.38 0.47
C LEU A 369 11.53 19.99 1.83
N ASP A 370 10.31 20.52 2.04
CA ASP A 370 9.88 21.07 3.34
C ASP A 370 9.74 19.96 4.40
N LYS A 371 9.69 18.69 3.97
CA LYS A 371 9.64 17.51 4.84
C LYS A 371 10.97 16.78 4.92
N VAL A 372 12.03 17.31 4.31
CA VAL A 372 13.38 16.77 4.45
C VAL A 372 14.09 17.56 5.54
N PHE A 373 14.67 16.87 6.52
CA PHE A 373 15.35 17.51 7.65
C PHE A 373 16.63 16.76 8.04
N PHE A 374 17.49 17.45 8.78
CA PHE A 374 18.71 16.88 9.37
C PHE A 374 18.94 17.46 10.76
N PHE A 375 19.76 16.77 11.56
CA PHE A 375 20.16 17.26 12.86
C PHE A 375 21.49 18.03 12.75
N GLU A 376 21.55 19.21 13.35
CA GLU A 376 22.77 20.03 13.44
C GLU A 376 23.23 20.09 14.90
N ALA A 377 24.52 19.87 15.12
CA ALA A 377 25.12 20.01 16.46
C ALA A 377 25.38 21.49 16.75
N THR A 378 24.88 21.98 17.88
CA THR A 378 25.24 23.32 18.38
C THR A 378 26.39 23.25 19.39
N ASP A 379 27.07 24.38 19.62
CA ASP A 379 28.26 24.48 20.49
C ASP A 379 28.04 24.02 21.95
N ASP A 380 26.78 23.89 22.39
CA ASP A 380 26.37 23.55 23.76
C ASP A 380 25.88 22.09 23.92
N ASP A 381 26.25 21.15 23.04
CA ASP A 381 25.75 19.75 23.01
C ASP A 381 24.22 19.63 22.81
N ASN A 382 23.54 20.73 22.47
CA ASN A 382 22.14 20.72 22.06
C ASN A 382 22.04 20.33 20.57
N LEU A 383 21.02 19.54 20.25
CA LEU A 383 20.65 19.19 18.88
C LEU A 383 19.47 20.04 18.46
N ILE A 384 19.58 20.60 17.26
CA ILE A 384 18.47 21.23 16.57
C ILE A 384 18.13 20.43 15.31
N ASP A 385 16.85 20.23 15.06
CA ASP A 385 16.35 19.81 13.77
C ASP A 385 16.27 21.03 12.84
N ARG A 386 16.76 20.87 11.62
CA ARG A 386 16.74 21.92 10.61
C ARG A 386 16.14 21.37 9.32
N GLU A 387 15.17 22.10 8.79
CA GLU A 387 14.57 21.80 7.49
C GLU A 387 15.60 22.08 6.39
N LEU A 388 15.67 21.16 5.43
CA LEU A 388 16.64 21.24 4.33
C LEU A 388 16.38 22.46 3.46
N ASN A 389 15.10 22.74 3.15
CA ASN A 389 14.72 23.83 2.26
C ASN A 389 15.23 25.18 2.78
N ASP A 390 15.04 25.46 4.08
CA ASP A 390 15.53 26.67 4.72
C ASP A 390 17.06 26.82 4.64
N ALA A 391 17.81 25.75 4.93
CA ALA A 391 19.27 25.77 4.86
C ALA A 391 19.78 25.95 3.42
N LEU A 392 19.08 25.34 2.45
CA LEU A 392 19.41 25.40 1.04
C LEU A 392 19.18 26.80 0.47
N VAL A 393 18.02 27.41 0.74
CA VAL A 393 17.69 28.77 0.30
C VAL A 393 18.75 29.77 0.80
N GLN A 394 19.15 29.68 2.07
CA GLN A 394 20.20 30.55 2.64
C GLN A 394 21.55 30.41 1.92
N ALA A 395 21.97 29.19 1.58
CA ALA A 395 23.22 28.96 0.87
C ALA A 395 23.16 29.47 -0.58
N ILE A 396 22.07 29.18 -1.30
CA ILE A 396 21.86 29.60 -2.69
C ILE A 396 21.76 31.12 -2.81
N GLU A 397 21.05 31.79 -1.89
CA GLU A 397 20.98 33.27 -1.85
C GLU A 397 22.36 33.90 -1.62
N ALA A 398 23.24 33.22 -0.88
CA ALA A 398 24.63 33.63 -0.70
C ALA A 398 25.54 33.28 -1.90
N GLY A 399 25.01 32.63 -2.95
CA GLY A 399 25.77 32.17 -4.11
C GLY A 399 26.76 31.05 -3.78
N ARG A 400 26.44 30.22 -2.77
CA ARG A 400 27.28 29.14 -2.24
C ARG A 400 26.53 27.81 -2.27
N GLY A 401 27.26 26.70 -2.25
CA GLY A 401 26.69 25.37 -2.10
C GLY A 401 26.60 24.98 -0.63
N LEU A 402 25.50 24.32 -0.25
CA LEU A 402 25.30 23.76 1.08
C LEU A 402 26.08 22.44 1.22
N VAL A 403 26.81 22.29 2.32
CA VAL A 403 27.63 21.11 2.62
C VAL A 403 27.16 20.48 3.91
N LEU A 404 26.70 19.22 3.83
CA LEU A 404 26.33 18.42 4.99
C LEU A 404 27.33 17.26 5.13
N THR A 405 28.07 17.24 6.22
CA THR A 405 29.13 16.24 6.45
C THR A 405 28.78 15.35 7.64
N TYR A 406 28.83 14.03 7.44
CA TYR A 406 28.56 13.01 8.45
C TYR A 406 29.80 12.15 8.69
N ASP A 407 29.97 11.66 9.92
CA ASP A 407 30.97 10.62 10.19
C ASP A 407 30.61 9.35 9.40
N ALA A 408 31.62 8.70 8.82
CA ALA A 408 31.42 7.48 8.04
C ALA A 408 31.09 6.27 8.92
N ARG A 409 31.46 6.28 10.20
CA ARG A 409 31.10 5.21 11.12
C ARG A 409 29.64 5.37 11.53
N ASN A 410 28.79 4.47 11.03
CA ASN A 410 27.39 4.43 11.41
C ASN A 410 27.26 3.73 12.77
N GLY A 411 27.42 4.48 13.86
CA GLY A 411 27.34 3.93 15.21
C GLY A 411 27.72 4.93 16.31
N PRO A 412 27.48 4.58 17.59
CA PRO A 412 27.92 5.40 18.69
C PRO A 412 29.44 5.57 18.69
N LYS A 413 29.89 6.78 19.02
CA LYS A 413 31.31 7.05 19.23
C LYS A 413 31.85 6.13 20.32
N GLU A 414 33.14 5.85 20.27
CA GLU A 414 33.79 4.96 21.24
C GLU A 414 33.56 5.47 22.67
N GLY A 415 32.82 4.69 23.47
CA GLY A 415 32.41 5.06 24.83
C GLY A 415 30.96 5.55 24.99
N GLU A 416 30.24 5.75 23.90
CA GLU A 416 28.82 6.12 23.91
C GLU A 416 27.93 4.90 23.62
N TYR A 417 26.70 4.89 24.15
CA TYR A 417 25.73 3.82 23.90
C TYR A 417 24.77 4.16 22.75
N PHE A 418 24.62 5.45 22.44
CA PHE A 418 23.74 5.97 21.40
C PHE A 418 24.24 7.34 20.94
N THR A 419 24.31 7.56 19.62
CA THR A 419 24.60 8.85 19.00
C THR A 419 23.47 9.23 18.05
N TYR A 420 23.12 10.51 18.01
CA TYR A 420 22.28 11.03 16.94
C TYR A 420 23.11 11.20 15.66
N PRO A 421 22.53 11.01 14.47
CA PRO A 421 23.19 11.34 13.22
C PRO A 421 23.16 12.86 13.02
N PHE A 422 24.14 13.57 13.59
CA PHE A 422 24.29 15.00 13.37
C PHE A 422 25.20 15.30 12.17
N ALA A 423 24.81 16.30 11.40
CA ALA A 423 25.59 16.87 10.30
C ALA A 423 26.48 17.99 10.82
N ALA A 424 27.73 18.02 10.36
CA ALA A 424 28.52 19.25 10.34
C ALA A 424 28.10 20.06 9.10
N VAL A 425 27.41 21.16 9.33
CA VAL A 425 26.86 22.03 8.29
C VAL A 425 27.87 23.12 7.96
N SER A 426 28.16 23.31 6.68
CA SER A 426 28.92 24.47 6.21
C SER A 426 28.46 24.89 4.82
N ASP A 427 28.91 26.04 4.35
CA ASP A 427 28.70 26.49 2.98
C ASP A 427 30.06 26.66 2.27
N THR A 428 30.09 26.50 0.95
CA THR A 428 31.33 26.63 0.18
C THR A 428 31.10 27.23 -1.20
N LEU A 429 32.15 27.84 -1.74
CA LEU A 429 32.19 28.15 -3.17
C LEU A 429 32.44 26.86 -3.93
N VAL A 430 31.57 26.57 -4.90
CA VAL A 430 31.63 25.35 -5.72
C VAL A 430 32.36 25.69 -7.02
N PRO A 431 33.40 24.92 -7.41
CA PRO A 431 34.08 25.13 -8.68
C PRO A 431 33.09 25.00 -9.86
N SER A 432 33.14 25.95 -10.79
CA SER A 432 32.30 25.93 -12.00
C SER A 432 32.81 24.97 -13.07
N ASP A 433 34.11 24.64 -13.05
CA ASP A 433 34.68 23.62 -13.95
C ASP A 433 34.36 22.21 -13.43
N GLU A 434 33.86 21.37 -14.32
CA GLU A 434 33.41 20.02 -13.99
C GLU A 434 34.56 19.15 -13.44
N ARG A 435 35.78 19.27 -13.99
CA ARG A 435 36.93 18.48 -13.51
C ARG A 435 37.33 18.91 -12.11
N ASP A 436 37.39 20.21 -11.87
CA ASP A 436 37.72 20.76 -10.56
C ASP A 436 36.65 20.39 -9.52
N ARG A 437 35.36 20.37 -9.92
CA ARG A 437 34.25 19.90 -9.06
C ARG A 437 34.41 18.44 -8.67
N VAL A 438 34.83 17.56 -9.57
CA VAL A 438 35.10 16.14 -9.25
C VAL A 438 36.20 15.97 -8.22
N PHE A 439 37.31 16.70 -8.36
CA PHE A 439 38.41 16.66 -7.38
C PHE A 439 38.00 17.28 -6.05
N PHE A 440 37.22 18.36 -6.09
CA PHE A 440 36.67 19.02 -4.91
C PHE A 440 35.77 18.06 -4.10
N LEU A 441 34.81 17.40 -4.76
CA LEU A 441 33.93 16.39 -4.14
C LEU A 441 34.71 15.23 -3.53
N ARG A 442 35.78 14.78 -4.18
CA ARG A 442 36.66 13.74 -3.64
C ARG A 442 37.42 14.23 -2.40
N GLY A 443 37.88 15.48 -2.39
CA GLY A 443 38.54 16.10 -1.23
C GLY A 443 37.62 16.25 -0.01
N LEU A 444 36.31 16.40 -0.23
CA LEU A 444 35.33 16.41 0.86
C LEU A 444 35.16 15.04 1.53
N ASN A 445 35.49 13.95 0.84
CA ASN A 445 35.35 12.58 1.33
C ASN A 445 36.73 11.89 1.52
N PRO A 446 37.57 12.36 2.47
CA PRO A 446 38.91 11.83 2.70
C PRO A 446 38.88 10.39 3.25
N VAL A 447 39.97 9.68 2.96
CA VAL A 447 40.24 8.31 3.43
C VAL A 447 41.36 8.37 4.48
N GLY A 448 41.32 7.49 5.48
CA GLY A 448 42.30 7.49 6.58
C GLY A 448 43.72 7.17 6.12
N ALA A 449 44.73 7.71 6.83
CA ALA A 449 46.16 7.56 6.50
C ALA A 449 46.71 6.11 6.59
N GLY A 450 45.90 5.16 7.08
CA GLY A 450 46.19 3.72 7.09
C GLY A 450 44.95 2.84 7.09
N ALA A 451 43.76 3.44 6.92
CA ALA A 451 42.49 2.76 6.86
C ALA A 451 41.85 3.14 5.53
N GLU A 452 41.58 2.14 4.69
CA GLU A 452 40.97 2.30 3.37
C GLU A 452 39.45 2.57 3.45
N GLU A 453 38.95 2.74 4.68
CA GLU A 453 37.60 3.17 5.00
C GLU A 453 37.48 4.71 4.96
N PRO A 454 36.35 5.24 4.46
CA PRO A 454 36.08 6.66 4.46
C PRO A 454 36.03 7.18 5.90
N LEU A 455 36.54 8.40 6.14
CA LEU A 455 36.45 9.06 7.44
C LEU A 455 35.10 9.78 7.62
N ARG A 456 34.52 10.26 6.52
CA ARG A 456 33.29 11.02 6.49
C ARG A 456 32.62 10.92 5.14
N TRP A 457 31.30 11.10 5.13
CA TRP A 457 30.47 11.20 3.94
C TRP A 457 29.90 12.60 3.83
N THR A 458 29.97 13.19 2.64
CA THR A 458 29.57 14.59 2.41
C THR A 458 28.55 14.69 1.30
N ILE A 459 27.45 15.41 1.58
CA ILE A 459 26.46 15.85 0.60
C ILE A 459 26.78 17.30 0.25
N LEU A 460 26.90 17.60 -1.04
CA LEU A 460 27.03 18.96 -1.57
C LEU A 460 25.78 19.25 -2.40
N LEU A 461 25.07 20.32 -2.07
CA LEU A 461 23.92 20.82 -2.83
C LEU A 461 24.24 22.22 -3.35
N ALA A 462 24.53 22.33 -4.64
CA ALA A 462 24.93 23.57 -5.29
C ALA A 462 23.92 24.04 -6.34
N ASP A 463 23.22 23.11 -6.98
CA ASP A 463 22.32 23.33 -8.10
C ASP A 463 21.10 22.39 -8.04
N ASP A 464 20.15 22.60 -8.95
CA ASP A 464 18.92 21.80 -9.02
C ASP A 464 19.21 20.32 -9.33
N GLU A 465 20.33 20.00 -10.00
CA GLU A 465 20.73 18.63 -10.31
C GLU A 465 21.16 17.90 -9.02
N ASP A 466 21.92 18.55 -8.14
CA ASP A 466 22.29 18.00 -6.84
C ASP A 466 21.04 17.75 -5.96
N VAL A 467 20.08 18.67 -6.00
CA VAL A 467 18.80 18.55 -5.25
C VAL A 467 17.97 17.40 -5.80
N ALA A 468 17.85 17.27 -7.13
CA ALA A 468 17.18 16.14 -7.77
C ALA A 468 17.88 14.82 -7.44
N HIS A 469 19.21 14.80 -7.41
CA HIS A 469 19.99 13.63 -7.00
C HIS A 469 19.70 13.25 -5.54
N LEU A 470 19.66 14.22 -4.62
CA LEU A 470 19.31 13.95 -3.22
C LEU A 470 17.89 13.37 -3.09
N ARG A 471 16.90 13.92 -3.79
CA ARG A 471 15.53 13.39 -3.79
C ARG A 471 15.48 11.94 -4.27
N ASN A 472 16.22 11.61 -5.33
CA ASN A 472 16.34 10.24 -5.84
C ASN A 472 17.03 9.30 -4.82
N VAL A 473 18.03 9.79 -4.10
CA VAL A 473 18.74 9.03 -3.05
C VAL A 473 17.82 8.73 -1.86
N LEU A 474 16.95 9.67 -1.46
CA LEU A 474 15.97 9.43 -0.39
C LEU A 474 14.97 8.32 -0.76
N ILE A 475 14.52 8.30 -2.02
CA ILE A 475 13.69 7.21 -2.55
C ILE A 475 14.48 5.90 -2.59
N LEU A 476 15.73 5.93 -3.04
CA LEU A 476 16.61 4.76 -3.08
C LEU A 476 16.77 4.13 -1.70
N LYS A 477 17.06 4.93 -0.67
CA LYS A 477 17.15 4.44 0.72
C LYS A 477 15.87 3.72 1.11
N ARG A 478 14.71 4.32 0.83
CA ARG A 478 13.43 3.70 1.14
C ARG A 478 13.19 2.40 0.37
N LEU A 479 13.61 2.35 -0.89
CA LEU A 479 13.54 1.15 -1.72
C LEU A 479 14.39 0.02 -1.11
N LEU A 480 15.60 0.32 -0.65
CA LEU A 480 16.47 -0.63 0.04
C LEU A 480 15.89 -1.10 1.38
N ASP A 481 15.21 -0.23 2.14
CA ASP A 481 14.53 -0.63 3.38
C ASP A 481 13.33 -1.56 3.13
N LEU A 482 12.57 -1.26 2.07
CA LEU A 482 11.35 -2.01 1.73
C LEU A 482 11.65 -3.39 1.16
N ASN A 483 12.79 -3.53 0.52
CA ASN A 483 13.17 -4.74 -0.19
C ASN A 483 14.50 -5.24 0.37
N GLN A 484 14.52 -6.45 0.93
CA GLN A 484 15.76 -7.13 1.30
C GLN A 484 16.49 -7.61 0.02
N LEU A 485 16.83 -6.68 -0.88
CA LEU A 485 17.44 -7.00 -2.17
C LEU A 485 18.86 -7.49 -1.95
N PRO A 486 19.25 -8.61 -2.57
CA PRO A 486 20.66 -8.96 -2.65
C PRO A 486 21.34 -7.91 -3.55
N GLN A 487 22.23 -7.11 -2.97
CA GLN A 487 22.99 -6.08 -3.69
C GLN A 487 24.17 -6.71 -4.45
N THR A 488 23.90 -7.74 -5.24
CA THR A 488 24.90 -8.43 -6.06
C THR A 488 24.49 -8.41 -7.53
N LEU A 489 25.47 -8.33 -8.44
CA LEU A 489 25.20 -8.32 -9.88
C LEU A 489 24.58 -9.64 -10.36
N ALA A 490 24.88 -10.75 -9.67
CA ALA A 490 24.28 -12.04 -9.96
C ALA A 490 22.77 -12.09 -9.63
N ALA A 491 22.34 -11.34 -8.62
CA ALA A 491 20.93 -11.27 -8.23
C ALA A 491 20.16 -10.17 -8.97
N PHE A 492 20.84 -9.07 -9.30
CA PHE A 492 20.26 -7.95 -10.04
C PHE A 492 20.18 -8.28 -11.54
N GLN A 493 19.14 -9.01 -11.91
CA GLN A 493 18.92 -9.53 -13.26
C GLN A 493 17.56 -9.08 -13.81
N PRO A 494 17.38 -9.02 -15.14
CA PRO A 494 16.13 -8.60 -15.76
C PRO A 494 14.95 -9.50 -15.33
N GLY A 495 13.88 -8.88 -14.85
CA GLY A 495 12.71 -9.52 -14.26
C GLY A 495 12.71 -9.58 -12.72
N LEU A 496 13.76 -9.10 -12.06
CA LEU A 496 13.77 -8.90 -10.61
C LEU A 496 12.63 -7.94 -10.22
N GLN A 497 11.76 -8.39 -9.32
CA GLN A 497 10.66 -7.59 -8.82
C GLN A 497 11.11 -6.75 -7.61
N ILE A 498 10.85 -5.45 -7.67
CA ILE A 498 11.19 -4.45 -6.66
C ILE A 498 9.90 -3.77 -6.21
N LEU A 499 9.70 -3.68 -4.90
CA LEU A 499 8.59 -2.93 -4.31
C LEU A 499 8.97 -1.45 -4.18
N PHE A 500 8.21 -0.58 -4.82
CA PHE A 500 8.33 0.86 -4.66
C PHE A 500 7.41 1.35 -3.52
N PRO A 501 7.82 2.41 -2.79
CA PRO A 501 6.89 3.12 -1.93
C PRO A 501 5.75 3.73 -2.77
N SER A 502 4.60 4.02 -2.15
CA SER A 502 3.55 4.78 -2.84
C SER A 502 4.00 6.23 -3.01
N ARG A 503 3.57 6.87 -4.11
CA ARG A 503 3.89 8.29 -4.37
C ARG A 503 3.38 9.18 -3.23
N GLU A 504 2.19 8.89 -2.72
CA GLU A 504 1.59 9.60 -1.59
C GLU A 504 2.35 9.41 -0.26
N ASP A 505 2.87 8.21 0.03
CA ASP A 505 3.74 7.99 1.21
C ASP A 505 5.00 8.84 1.11
N MET A 506 5.61 8.95 -0.08
CA MET A 506 6.81 9.77 -0.27
C MET A 506 6.54 11.27 -0.13
N ALA A 507 5.38 11.76 -0.61
CA ALA A 507 4.98 13.15 -0.50
C ALA A 507 4.58 13.57 0.92
N ASN A 508 4.02 12.66 1.71
CA ASN A 508 3.50 12.97 3.05
C ASN A 508 4.48 12.70 4.19
N ARG A 509 5.50 11.88 3.95
CA ARG A 509 6.48 11.45 4.96
C ARG A 509 7.58 12.49 5.19
N TYR A 510 8.07 12.53 6.43
CA TYR A 510 9.30 13.23 6.78
C TYR A 510 10.53 12.37 6.51
N HIS A 511 11.55 12.95 5.87
CA HIS A 511 12.77 12.26 5.45
C HIS A 511 13.98 12.80 6.23
N LEU A 512 14.63 11.91 6.98
CA LEU A 512 15.85 12.24 7.71
C LEU A 512 17.07 12.02 6.79
N ILE A 513 17.92 13.04 6.67
CA ILE A 513 19.26 12.89 6.12
C ILE A 513 20.18 12.39 7.24
N ASP A 514 20.83 11.25 7.00
CA ASP A 514 21.81 10.64 7.89
C ASP A 514 23.08 10.23 7.11
N SER A 515 24.01 9.57 7.81
CA SER A 515 25.27 9.08 7.23
C SER A 515 25.04 8.09 6.09
N GLU A 516 23.97 7.29 6.13
CA GLU A 516 23.61 6.35 5.07
C GLU A 516 23.12 7.10 3.83
N VAL A 517 22.27 8.13 3.98
CA VAL A 517 21.88 9.01 2.86
C VAL A 517 23.12 9.67 2.25
N ALA A 518 24.06 10.15 3.08
CA ALA A 518 25.30 10.76 2.60
C ALA A 518 26.21 9.77 1.86
N GLN A 519 26.31 8.53 2.33
CA GLN A 519 27.01 7.45 1.65
C GLN A 519 26.37 7.15 0.29
N LEU A 520 25.05 6.92 0.25
CA LEU A 520 24.31 6.64 -0.98
C LEU A 520 24.43 7.80 -1.97
N PHE A 521 24.38 9.05 -1.50
CA PHE A 521 24.55 10.24 -2.32
C PHE A 521 25.91 10.26 -3.02
N TYR A 522 26.99 9.98 -2.28
CA TYR A 522 28.34 9.90 -2.84
C TYR A 522 28.48 8.72 -3.81
N GLU A 523 28.09 7.51 -3.39
CA GLU A 523 28.31 6.28 -4.16
C GLU A 523 27.45 6.18 -5.42
N THR A 524 26.31 6.88 -5.47
CA THR A 524 25.45 6.92 -6.65
C THR A 524 25.64 8.20 -7.47
N SER A 525 26.58 9.08 -7.11
CA SER A 525 26.87 10.28 -7.89
C SER A 525 27.52 9.92 -9.24
N PRO A 526 27.10 10.54 -10.37
CA PRO A 526 27.62 10.22 -11.71
C PRO A 526 29.15 10.28 -11.83
N SER A 527 29.80 11.15 -11.05
CA SER A 527 31.27 11.31 -11.09
C SER A 527 32.04 10.46 -10.09
N GLN A 528 31.36 9.86 -9.09
CA GLN A 528 32.02 9.21 -7.96
C GLN A 528 31.73 7.71 -7.83
N TYR A 529 30.69 7.18 -8.49
CA TYR A 529 30.34 5.75 -8.36
C TYR A 529 31.48 4.80 -8.79
N TYR A 530 32.16 5.10 -9.90
CA TYR A 530 33.26 4.26 -10.39
C TYR A 530 34.51 4.35 -9.50
N PRO A 531 34.99 5.55 -9.08
CA PRO A 531 36.02 5.66 -8.06
C PRO A 531 35.66 4.96 -6.73
N ALA A 532 34.40 5.02 -6.30
CA ALA A 532 33.94 4.36 -5.08
C ALA A 532 34.04 2.83 -5.22
N PHE A 533 33.56 2.28 -6.36
CA PHE A 533 33.71 0.87 -6.71
C PHE A 533 35.19 0.44 -6.75
N GLU A 534 36.03 1.18 -7.49
CA GLU A 534 37.45 0.89 -7.65
C GLU A 534 38.19 0.87 -6.31
N ARG A 535 37.85 1.79 -5.40
CA ARG A 535 38.42 1.83 -4.05
C ARG A 535 38.13 0.55 -3.28
N VAL A 536 36.86 0.14 -3.20
CA VAL A 536 36.47 -1.09 -2.48
C VAL A 536 37.09 -2.32 -3.14
N PHE A 537 37.13 -2.35 -4.48
CA PHE A 537 37.74 -3.42 -5.24
C PHE A 537 39.23 -3.57 -4.92
N ASN A 538 39.99 -2.50 -5.05
CA ASN A 538 41.43 -2.50 -4.81
C ASN A 538 41.77 -2.77 -3.34
N GLN A 539 40.91 -2.36 -2.40
CA GLN A 539 41.06 -2.68 -0.98
C GLN A 539 40.96 -4.19 -0.73
N ARG A 540 39.84 -4.80 -1.11
CA ARG A 540 39.62 -6.23 -0.85
C ARG A 540 40.64 -7.12 -1.55
N VAL A 541 41.06 -6.73 -2.76
CA VAL A 541 42.13 -7.45 -3.46
C VAL A 541 43.46 -7.32 -2.71
N ARG A 542 43.82 -6.15 -2.19
CA ARG A 542 45.05 -5.97 -1.40
C ARG A 542 45.01 -6.73 -0.07
N GLU A 543 43.86 -6.77 0.62
CA GLU A 543 43.66 -7.58 1.83
C GLU A 543 43.94 -9.06 1.55
N VAL A 544 43.39 -9.59 0.44
CA VAL A 544 43.62 -10.97 0.00
C VAL A 544 45.09 -11.20 -0.37
N GLU A 545 45.68 -10.33 -1.20
CA GLU A 545 47.06 -10.50 -1.65
C GLU A 545 48.07 -10.35 -0.50
N GLY A 546 47.78 -9.52 0.51
CA GLY A 546 48.58 -9.43 1.73
C GLY A 546 48.61 -10.74 2.51
N PHE A 547 47.48 -11.47 2.54
CA PHE A 547 47.37 -12.77 3.20
C PHE A 547 47.97 -13.91 2.35
N LEU A 548 47.86 -13.85 1.02
CA LEU A 548 48.35 -14.87 0.10
C LEU A 548 49.82 -14.68 -0.33
N GLY A 549 50.43 -13.53 -0.01
CA GLY A 549 51.82 -13.21 -0.38
C GLY A 549 52.86 -14.07 0.35
N PRO A 550 54.13 -14.05 -0.10
CA PRO A 550 55.21 -14.92 0.43
C PRO A 550 55.61 -14.69 1.90
N GLY A 551 54.89 -13.83 2.63
CA GLY A 551 55.04 -13.60 4.08
C GLY A 551 53.75 -13.75 4.89
N GLY A 552 52.63 -14.18 4.28
CA GLY A 552 51.30 -14.25 4.91
C GLY A 552 51.02 -15.51 5.73
N VAL A 553 51.97 -16.44 5.83
CA VAL A 553 51.90 -17.57 6.76
C VAL A 553 52.92 -17.38 7.87
N ARG A 554 52.45 -16.92 9.03
CA ARG A 554 53.01 -17.23 10.35
C ARG A 554 51.91 -17.34 11.39
#